data_AF-A0A1S8T1G4-F1
#
_entry.id   AF-A0A1S8T1G4-F1
#
_cell.length_a   1.000
_cell.length_b   1.000
_cell.length_c   1.000
_cell.angle_alpha   90.00
_cell.angle_beta   90.00
_cell.angle_gamma   90.00
#
_symmetry.space_group_name_H-M   'P 1'
#
loop_
_entity.id
_entity.type
_entity.pdbx_description
1 polymer ?
#
loop_
_entity_poly.entity_id
_entity_poly.type
_entity_poly.pdbx_seq_one_letter_code
_entity_poly.pdbx_strand_id
1 'polypeptide(L)' 'MRLDLDKKDLISLVKGTDPNLNVMGDPKIRSCGSYGETHGRWDWNYRAFEGCSEQEIYEVYQLCKNSWK' A
#
# COMPACT_ATOMS: atom_id res chain seq x y z
N MET A 1 1.33 2.76 17.40
CA MET A 1 -0.15 2.73 17.25
C MET A 1 -0.71 1.32 17.55
N ARG A 2 -1.95 1.17 18.05
CA ARG A 2 -2.67 -0.13 18.09
C ARG A 2 -3.67 -0.20 16.94
N LEU A 3 -3.60 -1.26 16.12
CA LEU A 3 -4.48 -1.49 14.98
C LEU A 3 -5.41 -2.67 15.27
N ASP A 4 -6.70 -2.49 15.01
CA ASP A 4 -7.64 -3.58 14.97
C ASP A 4 -7.69 -4.13 13.54
N LEU A 5 -7.20 -5.35 13.36
CA LEU A 5 -7.03 -5.99 12.05
C LEU A 5 -7.89 -7.23 11.98
N ASP A 6 -8.68 -7.35 10.91
CA ASP A 6 -9.40 -8.57 10.64
C ASP A 6 -8.51 -9.62 9.94
N LYS A 7 -9.05 -10.83 9.75
CA LYS A 7 -8.31 -11.91 9.08
C LYS A 7 -7.88 -11.54 7.66
N LYS A 8 -8.68 -10.79 6.92
CA LYS A 8 -8.39 -10.38 5.53
C LYS A 8 -7.26 -9.34 5.51
N ASP A 9 -7.24 -8.43 6.48
CA ASP A 9 -6.16 -7.47 6.67
C ASP A 9 -4.82 -8.17 6.91
N LEU A 10 -4.80 -9.15 7.82
CA LEU A 10 -3.60 -9.92 8.13
C LEU A 10 -3.07 -10.69 6.92
N ILE A 11 -3.95 -11.33 6.15
CA ILE A 11 -3.57 -12.01 4.90
C ILE A 11 -2.94 -11.01 3.91
N SER A 12 -3.54 -9.83 3.79
CA SER A 12 -3.10 -8.78 2.86
C SER A 12 -1.73 -8.23 3.22
N LEU A 13 -1.46 -8.01 4.51
CA LEU A 13 -0.16 -7.55 5.01
C LEU A 13 0.94 -8.60 4.80
N VAL A 14 0.65 -9.88 5.04
CA VAL A 14 1.65 -10.96 4.92
C VAL A 14 1.97 -11.28 3.47
N LYS A 15 0.97 -11.30 2.58
CA LYS A 15 1.18 -11.67 1.18
C LYS A 15 1.66 -10.52 0.30
N GLY A 16 1.47 -9.26 0.74
CA GLY A 16 1.51 -8.10 -0.14
C GLY A 16 0.32 -8.16 -1.08
N THR A 17 -0.78 -7.50 -0.73
CA THR A 17 -1.89 -7.30 -1.67
C THR A 17 -1.48 -6.38 -2.81
N ASP A 18 -2.09 -6.59 -3.99
CA ASP A 18 -2.20 -5.59 -5.05
C ASP A 18 -3.51 -4.78 -4.84
N PRO A 19 -3.42 -3.54 -4.34
CA PRO A 19 -4.56 -2.62 -4.30
C PRO A 19 -5.02 -2.29 -5.72
N ASN A 20 -6.20 -1.68 -5.83
CA ASN A 20 -6.67 -1.18 -7.12
C ASN A 20 -5.62 -0.22 -7.69
N LEU A 21 -5.14 -0.44 -8.92
CA LEU A 21 -4.13 0.41 -9.54
C LEU A 21 -4.57 1.88 -9.62
N ASN A 22 -5.87 2.16 -9.59
CA ASN A 22 -6.40 3.53 -9.53
C ASN A 22 -5.94 4.28 -8.27
N VAL A 23 -5.82 3.61 -7.12
CA VAL A 23 -5.31 4.28 -5.90
C VAL A 23 -3.80 4.46 -5.92
N MET A 24 -3.07 3.73 -6.78
CA MET A 24 -1.62 3.93 -6.97
C MET A 24 -1.28 5.25 -7.68
N GLY A 25 -2.28 5.89 -8.29
CA GLY A 25 -2.16 7.25 -8.81
C GLY A 25 -2.15 8.32 -7.72
N ASP A 26 -2.50 7.99 -6.47
CA ASP A 26 -2.47 8.95 -5.37
C ASP A 26 -1.03 9.46 -5.15
N PRO A 27 -0.81 10.78 -5.04
CA PRO A 27 0.53 11.35 -4.89
C PRO A 27 1.34 10.77 -3.72
N LYS A 28 0.69 10.39 -2.61
CA LYS A 28 1.35 9.78 -1.44
C LYS A 28 1.83 8.37 -1.72
N ILE A 29 1.11 7.64 -2.57
CA ILE A 29 1.45 6.26 -2.94
C ILE A 29 2.45 6.25 -4.09
N ARG A 30 2.24 7.11 -5.09
CA ARG A 30 3.07 7.20 -6.29
C ARG A 30 4.52 7.62 -6.02
N SER A 31 4.77 8.37 -4.96
CA SER A 31 6.13 8.70 -4.54
C SER A 31 6.88 7.51 -3.92
N CYS A 32 6.17 6.47 -3.50
CA CYS A 32 6.71 5.30 -2.80
C CYS A 32 6.88 4.07 -3.69
N GLY A 33 6.48 4.10 -4.96
CA GLY A 33 6.62 2.96 -5.87
C GLY A 33 6.32 3.32 -7.31
N SER A 34 6.27 2.31 -8.17
CA SER A 34 5.93 2.48 -9.58
C SER A 34 5.28 1.23 -10.15
N TYR A 35 4.53 1.39 -11.24
CA TYR A 35 3.94 0.26 -11.95
C TYR A 35 4.96 -0.34 -12.91
N GLY A 36 5.31 -1.61 -12.70
CA GLY A 36 6.21 -2.36 -13.56
C GLY A 36 5.46 -3.02 -14.70
N GLU A 37 5.47 -2.40 -15.89
CA GLU A 37 4.76 -2.92 -17.08
C GLU A 37 5.14 -4.36 -17.42
N THR A 38 6.41 -4.73 -17.25
CA THR A 38 6.92 -6.08 -17.54
C THR A 38 6.26 -7.18 -16.70
N HIS A 39 5.91 -6.88 -15.44
CA HIS A 39 5.33 -7.85 -14.51
C HIS A 39 3.84 -7.60 -14.24
N GLY A 40 3.29 -6.51 -14.79
CA GLY A 40 1.89 -6.16 -14.65
C GLY A 40 1.46 -5.87 -13.22
N ARG A 41 2.36 -5.33 -12.37
CA ARG A 41 2.10 -5.12 -10.95
C ARG A 41 2.72 -3.84 -10.42
N TRP A 42 2.28 -3.42 -9.23
CA TRP A 42 2.93 -2.35 -8.50
C TRP A 42 4.17 -2.88 -7.77
N ASP A 43 5.29 -2.19 -7.92
CA ASP A 43 6.52 -2.47 -7.18
C ASP A 43 6.85 -1.27 -6.29
N TRP A 44 6.98 -1.53 -4.98
CA TRP A 44 7.40 -0.52 -4.01
C TRP A 44 8.90 -0.21 -4.15
N ASN A 45 9.27 1.04 -3.92
CA ASN A 45 10.67 1.45 -3.86
C ASN A 45 11.38 0.72 -2.71
N TYR A 46 12.68 0.45 -2.87
CA TYR A 46 13.45 -0.27 -1.85
C TYR A 46 13.47 0.41 -0.47
N ARG A 47 13.33 1.75 -0.43
CA ARG A 47 13.18 2.57 0.80
C ARG A 47 11.76 3.08 1.01
N ALA A 48 10.76 2.45 0.42
CA ALA A 48 9.38 2.86 0.61
C ALA A 48 9.09 2.98 2.11
N PHE A 49 8.56 4.12 2.51
CA PHE A 49 8.15 4.41 3.89
C PHE A 49 9.24 4.58 4.95
N GLU A 50 10.54 4.44 4.64
CA GLU A 50 11.62 4.62 5.65
C GLU A 50 11.62 6.02 6.31
N GLY A 51 11.18 7.03 5.57
CA GLY A 51 11.06 8.41 6.06
C GLY A 51 9.67 8.79 6.57
N CYS A 52 8.70 7.88 6.54
CA CYS A 52 7.31 8.15 6.93
C CYS A 52 7.09 7.86 8.41
N SER A 53 6.23 8.66 9.04
CA SER A 53 5.69 8.38 10.36
C SER A 53 4.72 7.20 10.34
N GLU A 54 4.46 6.60 11.52
CA GLU A 54 3.45 5.54 11.66
C GLU A 54 2.08 5.96 11.09
N GLN A 55 1.71 7.24 11.24
CA GLN A 55 0.44 7.78 10.77
C GLN A 55 0.37 7.86 9.24
N GLU A 56 1.44 8.30 8.58
CA GLU A 56 1.48 8.37 7.11
C GLU A 56 1.43 6.98 6.48
N ILE A 57 2.13 6.01 7.08
CA ILE A 57 2.06 4.60 6.65
C ILE A 57 0.65 4.06 6.83
N TYR A 58 -0.01 4.41 7.94
CA TYR A 58 -1.38 4.01 8.19
C TYR A 58 -2.37 4.59 7.17
N GLU A 59 -2.20 5.85 6.77
CA GLU A 59 -3.02 6.48 5.73
C GLU A 59 -2.88 5.74 4.39
N VAL A 60 -1.66 5.36 4.00
CA VAL A 60 -1.42 4.55 2.80
C VAL A 60 -2.10 3.19 2.92
N TYR A 61 -1.97 2.51 4.06
CA TYR A 61 -2.67 1.25 4.30
C TYR A 61 -4.20 1.40 4.16
N GLN A 62 -4.79 2.47 4.69
CA GLN A 62 -6.24 2.71 4.57
C GLN A 62 -6.67 2.96 3.13
N LEU A 63 -5.90 3.73 2.35
CA LEU A 63 -6.15 3.93 0.92
C LEU A 63 -6.16 2.59 0.18
N CYS A 64 -5.15 1.76 0.41
CA CYS A 64 -5.04 0.43 -0.18
C CYS A 64 -6.20 -0.48 0.23
N LYS A 65 -6.51 -0.55 1.53
CA LYS A 65 -7.58 -1.38 2.12
C LYS A 65 -8.97 -1.04 1.55
N ASN A 66 -9.25 0.24 1.34
CA ASN A 66 -10.56 0.70 0.88
C ASN A 66 -10.70 0.70 -0.66
N SER A 67 -9.62 0.45 -1.41
CA SER A 67 -9.60 0.56 -2.87
C SER A 67 -10.46 -0.46 -3.65
N TRP A 68 -10.85 -1.55 -3.00
CA TRP A 68 -11.68 -2.62 -3.57
C TRP A 68 -13.06 -2.74 -2.90
N LYS A 69 -13.36 -1.86 -1.93
CA LYS A 69 -14.65 -1.83 -1.24
C LYS A 69 -15.68 -1.02 -2.02
#